data_AF-J9G618-F1
#
_entry.id   AF-J9G618-F1
#
_cell.length_a   1.000
_cell.length_b   1.000
_cell.length_c   1.000
_cell.angle_alpha   90.00
_cell.angle_beta   90.00
_cell.angle_gamma   90.00
#
_symmetry.space_group_name_H-M   'P 1'
#
loop_
_entity.id
_entity.type
_entity.pdbx_description
1 polymer ?
#
loop_
_entity_poly.entity_id
_entity_poly.type
_entity_poly.pdbx_seq_one_letter_code
_entity_poly.pdbx_strand_id
1 'polypeptide(L)' 'MNELALKYGCNPNQKPSRIYMEEGELPIEVLNGRPGYINFLDALNGWQLV' A
#
# COMPACT_ATOMS: atom_id res chain seq x y z
N MET A 1 -13.04 3.37 -1.33
CA MET A 1 -12.14 3.55 -0.14
C MET A 1 -10.91 4.33 -0.60
N ASN A 2 -10.58 5.47 0.02
CA ASN A 2 -9.48 6.33 -0.44
C ASN A 2 -8.13 6.07 0.29
N GLU A 3 -8.13 5.26 1.35
CA GLU A 3 -6.94 4.89 2.09
C GLU A 3 -6.98 3.45 2.61
N LEU A 4 -5.80 2.86 2.82
CA LEU A 4 -5.65 1.52 3.38
C LEU A 4 -4.55 1.52 4.44
N ALA A 5 -4.91 1.16 5.67
CA ALA A 5 -4.01 1.09 6.80
C ALA A 5 -3.08 -0.13 6.73
N LEU A 6 -1.79 0.11 6.89
CA LEU A 6 -0.74 -0.91 6.83
C LEU A 6 -0.31 -1.36 8.23
N LYS A 7 0.35 -2.52 8.30
CA LYS A 7 0.83 -3.09 9.57
C LYS A 7 1.94 -2.22 10.21
N TYR A 8 2.82 -1.67 9.40
CA TYR A 8 3.94 -0.75 9.71
C TYR A 8 4.54 -0.23 8.38
N GLY A 9 5.43 0.76 8.47
CA GLY A 9 6.19 1.34 7.35
C GLY A 9 7.32 0.45 6.84
N CYS A 10 8.51 0.99 6.55
CA CYS A 10 9.64 0.16 6.11
C CYS A 10 10.11 -0.83 7.20
N ASN A 11 9.96 -0.47 8.48
CA ASN A 11 10.39 -1.27 9.63
C ASN A 11 9.28 -1.40 10.68
N PRO A 12 9.27 -2.47 11.52
CA PRO A 12 8.19 -2.73 12.49
C PRO A 12 7.90 -1.61 13.51
N ASN A 13 8.90 -0.79 13.84
CA ASN A 13 8.78 0.35 14.75
C ASN A 13 8.15 1.60 14.10
N GLN A 14 8.02 1.63 12.77
CA GLN A 14 7.45 2.77 12.04
C GLN A 14 5.93 2.62 11.92
N LYS A 15 5.21 3.17 12.90
CA LYS A 15 3.75 3.21 12.95
C LYS A 15 3.30 4.63 13.34
N PRO A 16 2.16 5.14 12.84
CA PRO A 16 1.24 4.52 11.88
C PRO A 16 1.79 4.57 10.44
N SER A 17 1.15 3.83 9.54
CA SER A 17 1.49 3.78 8.11
C SER A 17 0.25 3.44 7.28
N ARG A 18 0.11 4.07 6.10
CA ARG A 18 -1.01 3.86 5.16
C ARG A 18 -0.55 4.12 3.72
N ILE A 19 -1.31 3.62 2.75
CA ILE A 19 -1.37 4.18 1.40
C ILE A 19 -2.68 4.96 1.27
N TYR A 20 -2.69 6.02 0.48
CA TYR A 20 -3.89 6.83 0.26
C TYR A 20 -3.85 7.53 -1.10
N MET A 21 -5.02 7.94 -1.58
CA MET A 21 -5.19 8.89 -2.68
C MET A 21 -5.70 10.22 -2.12
N GLU A 22 -5.19 11.34 -2.62
CA GLU A 22 -5.70 12.67 -2.27
C GLU A 22 -7.12 12.89 -2.80
N GLU A 23 -7.40 12.40 -4.00
CA GLU A 23 -8.70 12.48 -4.66
C GLU A 23 -9.11 11.10 -5.20
N GLY A 24 -10.41 10.79 -5.11
CA GLY A 24 -10.97 9.54 -5.62
C GLY A 24 -10.70 8.32 -4.74
N GLU A 25 -10.79 7.13 -5.36
CA GLU A 25 -10.59 5.84 -4.69
C GLU A 25 -9.19 5.28 -4.94
N LEU A 26 -8.72 4.39 -4.05
CA LEU A 26 -7.49 3.64 -4.30
C LEU A 26 -7.60 2.89 -5.64
N PRO A 27 -6.63 3.02 -6.55
CA PRO A 27 -6.65 2.37 -7.86
C PRO A 27 -6.24 0.88 -7.77
N ILE A 28 -6.44 0.25 -6.63
CA ILE A 28 -6.08 -1.12 -6.33
C ILE A 28 -7.11 -1.76 -5.41
N GLU A 29 -7.31 -3.07 -5.56
CA GLU A 29 -8.15 -3.87 -4.69
C GLU A 29 -7.35 -5.05 -4.13
N VAL A 30 -7.42 -5.27 -2.81
CA VAL A 30 -6.78 -6.42 -2.18
C VAL A 30 -7.72 -7.60 -2.27
N LEU A 31 -7.49 -8.49 -3.25
CA LEU A 31 -8.31 -9.70 -3.43
C LEU A 31 -8.04 -10.76 -2.35
N ASN A 32 -6.83 -10.81 -1.79
CA ASN A 32 -6.46 -11.76 -0.74
C ASN A 32 -5.25 -11.25 0.08
N GLY A 33 -5.21 -11.61 1.37
CA GLY A 33 -4.10 -11.32 2.27
C GLY A 33 -4.07 -9.88 2.81
N ARG A 34 -2.90 -9.48 3.32
CA ARG A 34 -2.68 -8.15 3.92
C ARG A 34 -1.31 -7.59 3.50
N PRO A 35 -1.22 -6.84 2.39
CA PRO A 35 0.05 -6.29 1.90
C PRO A 35 0.65 -5.27 2.88
N GLY A 36 1.99 -5.29 2.99
CA GLY A 36 2.77 -4.33 3.77
C GLY A 36 3.29 -3.16 2.94
N TYR A 37 3.95 -2.22 3.60
CA TYR A 37 4.53 -1.02 2.96
C TYR A 37 5.48 -1.36 1.82
N ILE A 38 6.44 -2.26 2.08
CA ILE A 38 7.41 -2.70 1.07
C ILE A 38 6.72 -3.44 -0.08
N ASN A 39 5.69 -4.25 0.19
CA ASN A 39 4.96 -4.93 -0.88
C ASN A 39 4.31 -3.95 -1.86
N PHE A 40 3.82 -2.80 -1.39
CA PHE A 40 3.28 -1.77 -2.29
C PHE A 40 4.37 -1.05 -3.08
N LEU A 41 5.54 -0.78 -2.49
CA LEU A 41 6.68 -0.25 -3.24
C LEU A 41 7.09 -1.22 -4.35
N ASP A 42 7.21 -2.51 -4.05
CA ASP A 42 7.59 -3.53 -5.03
C ASP A 42 6.52 -3.68 -6.12
N ALA A 43 5.24 -3.80 -5.74
CA ALA A 43 4.15 -4.01 -6.68
C ALA A 43 3.94 -2.80 -7.61
N LEU A 44 4.02 -1.57 -7.11
CA LEU A 44 3.79 -0.36 -7.92
C LEU A 44 4.97 -0.07 -8.88
N ASN A 45 6.20 -0.42 -8.49
CA ASN A 45 7.34 -0.37 -9.41
C ASN A 45 7.28 -1.51 -10.43
N GLY A 46 6.96 -2.73 -9.98
CA GLY A 46 6.82 -3.90 -10.86
C GLY A 46 5.71 -3.74 -11.90
N TRP A 47 4.58 -3.12 -11.52
CA TRP A 47 3.47 -2.82 -12.43
C TRP A 47 3.85 -1.85 -13.54
N GLN A 48 4.68 -0.85 -13.27
CA GLN A 48 5.13 0.11 -14.28
C GLN A 48 6.16 -0.47 -15.26
N LEU A 49 6.83 -1.55 -14.88
CA LEU A 49 7.86 -2.18 -15.70
C LEU A 49 7.28 -3.03 -16.84
N VAL A 50 6.04 -3.51 -16.71
CA VAL A 50 5.35 -4.39 -17.66
C VAL A 50 4.22 -3.66 -18.38
#